data_AF-A0AA96VLJ6-F1
#
_entry.id   AF-A0AA96VLJ6-F1
#
_cell.length_a   1.000
_cell.length_b   1.000
_cell.length_c   1.000
_cell.angle_alpha   90.00
_cell.angle_beta   90.00
_cell.angle_gamma   90.00
#
_symmetry.space_group_name_H-M   'P 1'
#
loop_
_entity.id
_entity.type
_entity.pdbx_description
1 polymer ?
#
loop_
_entity_poly.entity_id
_entity_poly.type
_entity_poly.pdbx_seq_one_letter_code
_entity_poly.pdbx_strand_id
1 'polypeptide(L)' 'MAKTVISPVDLYSNELAQALLEASKYRLEASVAHQIARQYASQVDFEDPILMHVGVNSIASTLIDKIKPEYFQT' A
#
# COMPACT_ATOMS: atom_id res chain seq x y z
N MET A 1 -11.81 25.17 13.32
CA MET A 1 -10.83 24.07 13.19
C MET A 1 -11.32 23.19 12.06
N ALA A 2 -10.57 23.10 10.95
CA ALA A 2 -10.97 22.25 9.83
C ALA A 2 -10.86 20.79 10.29
N LYS A 3 -11.98 20.06 10.25
CA LYS A 3 -12.01 18.62 10.50
C LYS A 3 -11.38 17.97 9.27
N THR A 4 -10.13 17.54 9.36
CA THR A 4 -9.48 16.82 8.25
C THR A 4 -10.26 15.54 8.02
N VAL A 5 -11.04 15.50 6.94
CA VAL A 5 -11.70 14.28 6.47
C VAL A 5 -10.61 13.46 5.79
N ILE A 6 -10.09 12.46 6.48
CA ILE A 6 -9.17 11.49 5.89
C ILE A 6 -10.00 10.62 4.95
N SER A 7 -9.65 10.59 3.65
CA SER A 7 -10.36 9.74 2.71
C SER A 7 -10.02 8.27 2.95
N PRO A 8 -10.94 7.33 2.66
CA PRO A 8 -10.63 5.89 2.73
C PRO A 8 -9.40 5.51 1.90
N VAL A 9 -9.21 6.17 0.75
CA VAL A 9 -8.04 6.03 -0.13
C VAL A 9 -6.76 6.44 0.60
N ASP A 10 -6.76 7.59 1.29
CA ASP A 10 -5.57 8.06 2.02
C ASP A 10 -5.24 7.12 3.18
N LEU A 11 -6.24 6.68 3.94
CA LEU A 11 -6.04 5.74 5.05
C LEU A 11 -5.45 4.42 4.54
N TYR A 12 -6.09 3.83 3.55
CA TYR A 12 -5.69 2.54 3.00
C TYR A 12 -4.33 2.60 2.30
N SER A 13 -4.04 3.68 1.56
CA SER A 13 -2.75 3.87 0.91
C SER A 13 -1.60 4.00 1.92
N ASN A 14 -1.84 4.61 3.09
CA ASN A 14 -0.83 4.69 4.14
C ASN A 14 -0.59 3.33 4.80
N GLU A 15 -1.66 2.59 5.12
CA GLU A 15 -1.54 1.24 5.68
C GLU A 15 -0.82 0.30 4.71
N LEU A 16 -1.16 0.36 3.42
CA LEU A 16 -0.52 -0.45 2.39
C LEU A 16 0.95 -0.06 2.17
N ALA A 17 1.28 1.23 2.20
CA ALA A 17 2.67 1.67 2.10
C ALA A 17 3.51 1.14 3.26
N GLN A 18 2.97 1.16 4.49
CA GLN A 18 3.64 0.59 5.64
C GLN A 18 3.82 -0.93 5.51
N ALA A 19 2.79 -1.65 5.08
CA ALA A 19 2.88 -3.09 4.87
C ALA A 19 3.92 -3.47 3.79
N LEU A 20 4.05 -2.66 2.72
CA LEU A 20 5.09 -2.84 1.69
C LEU A 20 6.50 -2.63 2.26
N LEU A 21 6.69 -1.65 3.13
CA LEU A 21 7.97 -1.42 3.80
C LEU A 21 8.30 -2.59 4.73
N GLU A 22 7.36 -3.03 5.57
CA GLU A 22 7.58 -4.14 6.49
C GLU A 22 7.86 -5.45 5.75
N ALA A 23 7.07 -5.79 4.74
CA ALA A 23 7.24 -7.01 3.97
C ALA A 23 8.53 -7.01 3.12
N SER A 24 9.03 -5.85 2.71
CA SER A 24 10.35 -5.70 2.08
C SER A 24 11.51 -5.64 3.07
N LYS A 25 11.25 -5.76 4.39
CA LYS A 25 12.23 -5.55 5.47
C LYS A 25 12.91 -4.17 5.35
N TYR A 26 12.14 -3.16 4.99
CA TYR A 26 12.57 -1.77 4.77
C TYR A 26 13.64 -1.61 3.69
N ARG A 27 13.77 -2.58 2.77
CA ARG A 27 14.67 -2.47 1.62
C ARG A 27 14.02 -1.74 0.45
N LEU A 28 12.69 -1.76 0.33
CA LEU A 28 12.00 -1.00 -0.70
C LEU A 28 12.11 0.50 -0.40
N GLU A 29 12.42 1.29 -1.42
CA GLU A 29 12.39 2.76 -1.30
C GLU A 29 11.01 3.26 -0.82
N ALA A 30 11.00 4.12 0.19
CA ALA A 30 9.75 4.65 0.75
C ALA A 30 8.90 5.41 -0.28
N SER A 31 9.54 6.20 -1.14
CA SER A 31 8.88 6.90 -2.25
C SER A 31 8.13 5.93 -3.17
N VAL A 32 8.76 4.81 -3.51
CA VAL A 32 8.19 3.75 -4.35
C VAL A 32 7.04 3.05 -3.63
N ALA A 33 7.20 2.71 -2.35
CA ALA A 33 6.15 2.11 -1.54
C ALA A 33 4.89 3.00 -1.49
N HIS A 34 5.06 4.30 -1.22
CA HIS A 34 3.94 5.26 -1.20
C HIS A 34 3.30 5.45 -2.58
N GLN A 35 4.09 5.49 -3.65
CA GLN A 35 3.57 5.62 -5.01
C GLN A 35 2.71 4.41 -5.40
N ILE A 36 3.21 3.20 -5.17
CA ILE A 36 2.51 1.95 -5.47
C ILE A 36 1.24 1.84 -4.63
N ALA A 37 1.33 2.11 -3.33
CA ALA A 37 0.18 2.04 -2.43
C ALA A 37 -0.93 3.02 -2.83
N ARG A 38 -0.57 4.25 -3.22
CA ARG A 38 -1.53 5.25 -3.70
C ARG A 38 -2.16 4.85 -5.03
N GLN A 39 -1.38 4.32 -5.96
CA GLN A 39 -1.89 3.84 -7.25
C GLN A 39 -2.86 2.68 -7.06
N TYR A 40 -2.52 1.73 -6.20
CA TYR A 40 -3.39 0.59 -5.87
C TYR A 40 -4.67 1.07 -5.19
N ALA A 41 -4.56 1.85 -4.11
CA ALA A 41 -5.70 2.38 -3.37
C ALA A 41 -6.67 3.21 -4.23
N SER A 42 -6.19 3.87 -5.29
CA SER A 42 -7.04 4.65 -6.21
C SER A 42 -7.83 3.78 -7.20
N GLN A 43 -7.48 2.50 -7.32
CA GLN A 43 -8.15 1.51 -8.19
C GLN A 43 -9.02 0.53 -7.40
N VAL A 44 -8.93 0.60 -6.07
CA VAL A 44 -9.67 -0.23 -5.12
C VAL A 44 -11.10 0.29 -5.03
N ASP A 45 -12.06 -0.60 -5.28
CA ASP A 45 -13.46 -0.34 -4.95
C ASP A 45 -13.70 -0.69 -3.47
N PHE A 46 -13.75 0.32 -2.62
CA PHE A 46 -13.92 0.15 -1.18
C PHE A 46 -15.31 -0.37 -0.78
N GLU A 47 -16.25 -0.46 -1.72
CA GLU A 47 -17.55 -1.09 -1.51
C GLU A 47 -17.51 -2.60 -1.79
N ASP A 48 -16.40 -3.12 -2.34
CA ASP A 48 -16.21 -4.55 -2.60
C ASP A 48 -15.84 -5.32 -1.30
N PRO A 49 -16.69 -6.25 -0.82
CA PRO A 49 -16.41 -7.05 0.38
C PRO A 49 -15.19 -7.96 0.27
N ILE A 50 -14.66 -8.21 -0.94
CA ILE A 50 -13.43 -9.00 -1.12
C ILE A 50 -12.23 -8.30 -0.46
N LEU A 51 -12.17 -6.98 -0.51
CA LEU A 51 -11.13 -6.20 0.17
C LEU A 51 -11.26 -6.24 1.70
N MET A 52 -12.47 -6.45 2.23
CA MET A 52 -12.65 -6.73 3.67
C MET A 52 -12.10 -8.11 4.07
N HIS A 53 -12.01 -9.06 3.14
CA HIS A 53 -11.52 -10.42 3.41
C HIS A 53 -10.01 -10.57 3.17
N VAL A 54 -9.43 -9.83 2.23
CA VAL A 54 -7.99 -9.86 1.96
C VAL A 54 -7.29 -8.75 2.74
N GLY A 55 -6.66 -9.12 3.86
CA GLY A 55 -5.90 -8.17 4.67
C GLY A 55 -4.75 -7.50 3.93
N VAL A 56 -4.45 -6.25 4.30
CA VAL A 56 -3.43 -5.38 3.68
C VAL A 56 -2.05 -6.04 3.53
N ASN A 57 -1.66 -6.89 4.47
CA ASN A 57 -0.39 -7.62 4.43
C ASN A 57 -0.31 -8.62 3.27
N SER A 58 -1.41 -9.32 2.95
CA SER A 58 -1.45 -10.28 1.83
C SER A 58 -1.32 -9.57 0.49
N ILE A 59 -1.93 -8.38 0.40
CA ILE A 59 -1.82 -7.50 -0.78
C ILE A 59 -0.39 -7.00 -0.91
N ALA A 60 0.22 -6.53 0.18
CA ALA A 60 1.61 -6.07 0.19
C ALA A 60 2.59 -7.17 -0.26
N SER A 61 2.46 -8.40 0.23
CA SER A 61 3.28 -9.53 -0.23
C SER A 61 3.12 -9.79 -1.74
N THR A 62 1.87 -9.80 -2.23
CA THR A 62 1.58 -10.01 -3.66
C THR A 62 2.14 -8.89 -4.54
N LEU A 63 2.11 -7.65 -4.04
CA LEU A 63 2.65 -6.49 -4.76
C LEU A 63 4.17 -6.52 -4.78
N ILE A 64 4.84 -6.86 -3.68
CA ILE A 64 6.30 -6.93 -3.60
C ILE A 64 6.89 -7.85 -4.67
N ASP A 65 6.28 -9.02 -4.89
CA ASP A 65 6.74 -9.97 -5.91
C ASP A 65 6.68 -9.41 -7.34
N LYS A 66 5.93 -8.34 -7.56
CA LYS A 66 5.78 -7.65 -8.85
C LYS A 66 6.64 -6.39 -8.97
N ILE A 67 7.27 -5.93 -7.88
CA ILE A 67 8.13 -4.74 -7.90
C ILE A 67 9.48 -5.13 -8.47
N LYS A 68 10.01 -4.30 -9.38
CA LYS A 68 11.34 -4.53 -9.94
C LYS A 68 12.42 -4.48 -8.84
N PRO A 69 13.41 -5.40 -8.87
CA PRO A 69 14.50 -5.42 -7.89
C PRO A 69 15.31 -4.13 -7.78
N GLU A 70 15.34 -3.31 -8.85
CA GLU A 70 16.05 -2.02 -8.88
C GLU A 70 15.57 -0.99 -7.85
N TYR A 71 14.34 -1.14 -7.35
CA TYR A 71 13.78 -0.28 -6.30
C TYR A 71 14.08 -0.78 -4.87
N PHE A 72 14.78 -1.91 -4.73
CA PHE A 72 15.21 -2.44 -3.45
C PHE A 72 16.67 -2.09 -3.20
N GLN A 73 16.92 -1.52 -2.03
CA GLN A 73 18.25 -1.23 -1.52
C GLN A 73 18.95 -2.55 -1.15
N THR A 74 20.22 -2.63 -1.54
CA THR A 74 21.10 -3.80 -1.32
C THR A 74 21.62 -3.87 0.10
#